data_AF-A0A8H7KES2-F1
#
_entry.id   AF-A0A8H7KES2-F1
#
_cell.length_a   1.000
_cell.length_b   1.000
_cell.length_c   1.000
_cell.angle_alpha   90.00
_cell.angle_beta   90.00
_cell.angle_gamma   90.00
#
_symmetry.space_group_name_H-M   'P 1'
#
loop_
_entity.id
_entity.type
_entity.pdbx_description
1 polymer ?
#
loop_
_entity_poly.entity_id
_entity_poly.type
_entity_poly.pdbx_seq_one_letter_code
_entity_poly.pdbx_strand_id
1 'polypeptide(L)'
;MWKQWAGYLIRESLIPRNQLCTDDFAGWLANQTNLALKGIIGIRAMSELSDLVGETEDAKYYKNISDVYIEKWQGYGLSRDRTHAKLAYTWYGSWTTIYNLFADALLCFHLPSGHGAGSGDAESKQKHFIPDDIYKNQSKWYLSVLQRYGLPLDSRHLYTKSDWEFFAGAITSTKTRKALVESIARWVNETITDRPFTDLYDTEGEGDFSPVRFMARPVVGGHFAPLVLKHACRGKPPRAWTFSTQKTTSWLTWPQRWQRISRRVFRFQLTMEWSCKTNCRATQVAVELANRRVWMHGLHPDIQSICILIITGAICESRWELG
;
A
#
# COMPACT_ATOMS: atom_id res chain seq x y z
N MET A 1 17.97 6.17 -16.23
CA MET A 1 16.94 5.24 -15.74
C MET A 1 15.85 5.95 -14.93
N TRP A 2 16.11 6.50 -13.73
CA TRP A 2 15.04 7.10 -12.89
C TRP A 2 14.31 8.29 -13.52
N LYS A 3 15.03 9.21 -14.19
CA LYS A 3 14.38 10.32 -14.94
C LYS A 3 13.48 9.84 -16.09
N GLN A 4 13.83 8.72 -16.76
CA GLN A 4 12.99 8.13 -17.81
C GLN A 4 11.70 7.56 -17.21
N TRP A 5 11.79 6.86 -16.08
CA TRP A 5 10.64 6.37 -15.33
C TRP A 5 9.75 7.51 -14.84
N ALA A 6 10.33 8.56 -14.26
CA ALA A 6 9.57 9.73 -13.84
C ALA A 6 8.84 10.40 -15.02
N GLY A 7 9.53 10.53 -16.17
CA GLY A 7 8.91 11.02 -17.40
C GLY A 7 7.73 10.16 -17.89
N TYR A 8 7.81 8.83 -17.74
CA TYR A 8 6.71 7.93 -18.03
C TYR A 8 5.52 8.16 -17.08
N LEU A 9 5.77 8.20 -15.77
CA LEU A 9 4.73 8.46 -14.79
C LEU A 9 4.05 9.81 -15.04
N ILE A 10 4.80 10.86 -15.39
CA ILE A 10 4.22 12.17 -15.73
C ILE A 10 3.22 12.03 -16.88
N ARG A 11 3.52 11.24 -17.92
CA ARG A 11 2.63 11.08 -19.09
C ARG A 11 1.42 10.19 -18.80
N GLU A 12 1.60 9.12 -18.05
CA GLU A 12 0.62 8.03 -17.99
C GLU A 12 -0.12 7.89 -16.65
N SER A 13 0.38 8.48 -15.55
CA SER A 13 -0.19 8.23 -14.21
C SER A 13 -1.51 8.96 -13.97
N LEU A 14 -1.67 10.20 -14.42
CA LEU A 14 -2.86 10.98 -14.09
C LEU A 14 -4.12 10.39 -14.73
N ILE A 15 -4.01 9.92 -15.98
CA ILE A 15 -5.10 9.35 -16.78
C ILE A 15 -4.60 8.02 -17.42
N PRO A 16 -4.58 6.91 -16.66
CA PRO A 16 -4.06 5.65 -17.16
C PRO A 16 -5.03 5.06 -18.21
N ARG A 17 -4.60 4.92 -19.46
CA ARG A 17 -5.47 4.47 -20.57
C ARG A 17 -5.64 2.94 -20.62
N ASN A 18 -4.60 2.21 -21.02
CA ASN A 18 -4.63 0.75 -21.20
C ASN A 18 -3.55 0.06 -20.34
N GLN A 19 -3.29 0.60 -19.15
CA GLN A 19 -2.31 0.02 -18.24
C GLN A 19 -2.91 -1.18 -17.53
N LEU A 20 -2.15 -2.28 -17.49
CA LEU A 20 -2.46 -3.37 -16.58
C LEU A 20 -2.27 -2.89 -15.14
N CYS A 21 -2.94 -3.57 -14.22
CA CYS A 21 -2.65 -3.46 -12.80
C CYS A 21 -2.49 -4.88 -12.26
N THR A 22 -1.97 -5.04 -11.03
CA THR A 22 -1.86 -6.35 -10.37
C THR A 22 -3.20 -7.08 -10.25
N ASP A 23 -4.30 -6.34 -10.37
CA ASP A 23 -5.66 -6.85 -10.32
C ASP A 23 -6.28 -7.00 -11.73
N ASP A 24 -5.48 -7.14 -12.78
CA ASP A 24 -5.89 -7.36 -14.17
C ASP A 24 -6.68 -8.67 -14.38
N PHE A 25 -6.53 -9.63 -13.46
CA PHE A 25 -7.38 -10.81 -13.37
C PHE A 25 -8.87 -10.46 -13.16
N ALA A 26 -9.17 -9.25 -12.70
CA ALA A 26 -10.53 -8.69 -12.61
C ALA A 26 -10.99 -7.98 -13.90
N GLY A 27 -10.20 -8.07 -14.97
CA GLY A 27 -10.44 -7.45 -16.26
C GLY A 27 -9.77 -6.09 -16.44
N TRP A 28 -9.54 -5.73 -17.71
CA TRP A 28 -8.90 -4.50 -18.12
C TRP A 28 -9.79 -3.30 -17.82
N LEU A 29 -9.21 -2.25 -17.21
CA LEU A 29 -9.97 -1.06 -16.86
C LEU A 29 -9.11 0.20 -17.02
N ALA A 30 -9.57 1.09 -17.89
CA ALA A 30 -9.01 2.43 -18.04
C ALA A 30 -9.40 3.34 -16.87
N ASN A 31 -8.60 4.38 -16.64
CA ASN A 31 -8.83 5.42 -15.65
C ASN A 31 -8.97 4.88 -14.22
N GLN A 32 -8.24 3.82 -13.88
CA GLN A 32 -8.23 3.23 -12.55
C GLN A 32 -7.69 4.21 -11.51
N THR A 33 -8.52 4.48 -10.51
CA THR A 33 -8.23 5.48 -9.48
C THR A 33 -7.05 5.07 -8.59
N ASN A 34 -7.00 3.79 -8.19
CA ASN A 34 -5.93 3.28 -7.32
C ASN A 34 -4.57 3.22 -8.05
N LEU A 35 -4.58 2.86 -9.34
CA LEU A 35 -3.38 2.82 -10.19
C LEU A 35 -2.83 4.23 -10.43
N ALA A 36 -3.70 5.19 -10.74
CA ALA A 36 -3.29 6.58 -10.89
C ALA A 36 -2.62 7.12 -9.63
N LEU A 37 -3.17 6.80 -8.45
CA LEU A 37 -2.59 7.20 -7.17
C LEU A 37 -1.17 6.64 -6.97
N LYS A 38 -0.93 5.36 -7.32
CA LYS A 38 0.41 4.73 -7.27
C LYS A 38 1.42 5.54 -8.07
N GLY A 39 1.07 5.93 -9.30
CA GLY A 39 1.94 6.73 -10.16
C GLY A 39 2.21 8.13 -9.61
N ILE A 40 1.19 8.80 -9.05
CA ILE A 40 1.31 10.12 -8.43
C ILE A 40 2.25 10.10 -7.22
N ILE A 41 2.11 9.07 -6.35
CA ILE A 41 3.03 8.84 -5.22
C ILE A 41 4.45 8.57 -5.73
N GLY A 42 4.61 7.83 -6.84
CA GLY A 42 5.89 7.60 -7.49
C GLY A 42 6.58 8.89 -7.96
N ILE A 43 5.84 9.85 -8.52
CA ILE A 43 6.38 11.17 -8.90
C ILE A 43 6.82 11.94 -7.66
N ARG A 44 6.04 11.91 -6.57
CA ARG A 44 6.42 12.52 -5.29
C ARG A 44 7.69 11.87 -4.71
N ALA A 45 7.83 10.56 -4.82
CA ALA A 45 9.04 9.86 -4.41
C ALA A 45 10.28 10.25 -5.24
N MET A 46 10.11 10.48 -6.54
CA MET A 46 11.19 11.01 -7.39
C MET A 46 11.64 12.40 -6.94
N SER A 47 10.71 13.26 -6.52
CA SER A 47 11.03 14.58 -5.97
C SER A 47 11.95 14.47 -4.75
N GLU A 48 11.61 13.61 -3.78
CA GLU A 48 12.42 13.39 -2.58
C GLU A 48 13.76 12.73 -2.90
N LEU A 49 13.78 11.80 -3.86
CA LEU A 49 15.04 11.19 -4.32
C LEU A 49 15.97 12.23 -4.94
N SER A 50 15.44 13.11 -5.80
CA SER A 50 16.20 14.20 -6.42
C SER A 50 16.79 15.15 -5.38
N ASP A 51 16.01 15.52 -4.36
CA ASP A 51 16.49 16.37 -3.26
C ASP A 51 17.65 15.70 -2.50
N LEU A 52 17.51 14.40 -2.19
CA LEU A 52 18.54 13.63 -1.48
C LEU A 52 19.88 13.53 -2.24
N VAL A 53 19.86 13.58 -3.57
CA VAL A 53 21.08 13.54 -4.40
C VAL A 53 21.58 14.93 -4.81
N GLY A 54 20.95 16.01 -4.31
CA GLY A 54 21.35 17.39 -4.58
C GLY A 54 20.81 17.99 -5.88
N GLU A 55 19.89 17.29 -6.56
CA GLU A 55 19.25 17.73 -7.81
C GLU A 55 18.00 18.58 -7.50
N THR A 56 18.23 19.78 -6.95
CA THR A 56 17.17 20.63 -6.37
C THR A 56 16.12 21.11 -7.38
N GLU A 57 16.52 21.35 -8.63
CA GLU A 57 15.59 21.76 -9.70
C GLU A 57 14.67 20.61 -10.12
N ASP A 58 15.20 19.39 -10.26
CA ASP A 58 14.40 18.19 -10.48
C ASP A 58 13.44 17.95 -9.30
N ALA A 59 13.92 18.13 -8.06
CA ALA A 59 13.11 17.96 -6.87
C ALA A 59 11.88 18.88 -6.88
N LYS A 60 12.07 20.17 -7.18
CA LYS A 60 11.00 21.16 -7.33
C LYS A 60 10.05 20.81 -8.47
N TYR A 61 10.60 20.42 -9.63
CA TYR A 61 9.82 20.05 -10.82
C TYR A 61 8.87 18.87 -10.54
N TYR A 62 9.40 17.76 -10.02
CA TYR A 62 8.58 16.59 -9.70
C TYR A 62 7.60 16.86 -8.56
N LYS A 63 8.00 17.66 -7.55
CA LYS A 63 7.10 18.07 -6.46
C LYS A 63 5.88 18.79 -7.01
N ASN A 64 6.10 19.81 -7.82
CA ASN A 64 5.04 20.62 -8.41
C ASN A 64 4.06 19.76 -9.22
N ILE A 65 4.58 18.84 -10.05
CA ILE A 65 3.73 17.94 -10.82
C ILE A 65 2.90 17.03 -9.90
N SER A 66 3.54 16.43 -8.90
CA SER A 66 2.84 15.55 -7.96
C SER A 66 1.74 16.29 -7.20
N ASP A 67 1.99 17.54 -6.78
CA ASP A 67 1.02 18.39 -6.07
C ASP A 67 -0.18 18.75 -6.98
N VAL A 68 0.08 19.11 -8.25
CA VAL A 68 -0.99 19.35 -9.24
C VAL A 68 -1.78 18.07 -9.53
N TYR A 69 -1.11 16.93 -9.62
CA TYR A 69 -1.75 15.67 -9.97
C TYR A 69 -2.63 15.15 -8.84
N ILE A 70 -2.20 15.25 -7.57
CA ILE A 70 -3.03 14.81 -6.44
C ILE A 70 -4.29 15.69 -6.28
N GLU A 71 -4.22 16.98 -6.63
CA GLU A 71 -5.40 17.86 -6.67
C GLU A 71 -6.40 17.42 -7.76
N LYS A 72 -5.91 17.15 -8.97
CA LYS A 72 -6.76 16.65 -10.08
C LYS A 72 -7.32 15.26 -9.77
N TRP A 73 -6.51 14.37 -9.22
CA TRP A 73 -6.91 13.02 -8.84
C TRP A 73 -8.06 13.02 -7.83
N GLN A 74 -8.08 13.97 -6.88
CA GLN A 74 -9.22 14.10 -5.96
C GLN A 74 -10.53 14.41 -6.70
N GLY A 75 -10.49 15.27 -7.74
CA GLY A 75 -11.66 15.59 -8.55
C GLY A 75 -12.12 14.43 -9.43
N TYR A 76 -11.18 13.65 -9.96
CA TYR A 76 -11.49 12.54 -10.86
C TYR A 76 -11.84 11.25 -10.13
N GLY A 77 -11.13 10.95 -9.04
CA GLY A 77 -11.12 9.65 -8.37
C GLY A 77 -12.14 9.52 -7.24
N LEU A 78 -12.53 10.61 -6.58
CA LEU A 78 -13.49 10.52 -5.46
C LEU A 78 -14.94 10.48 -5.94
N SER A 79 -15.81 9.88 -5.13
CA SER A 79 -17.27 9.94 -5.29
C SER A 79 -17.77 11.39 -5.18
N ARG A 80 -18.98 11.67 -5.68
CA ARG A 80 -19.54 13.04 -5.69
C ARG A 80 -19.70 13.63 -4.27
N ASP A 81 -20.06 12.78 -3.32
CA ASP A 81 -20.18 13.08 -1.89
C ASP A 81 -18.82 13.00 -1.15
N ARG A 82 -17.73 12.67 -1.85
CA ARG A 82 -16.36 12.52 -1.35
C ARG A 82 -16.21 11.50 -0.20
N THR A 83 -17.13 10.56 -0.08
CA THR A 83 -17.10 9.53 0.97
C THR A 83 -16.14 8.38 0.67
N HIS A 84 -15.86 8.11 -0.60
CA HIS A 84 -14.96 7.03 -1.01
C HIS A 84 -14.33 7.30 -2.37
N ALA A 85 -13.41 6.43 -2.77
CA ALA A 85 -12.77 6.49 -4.08
C ALA A 85 -13.51 5.56 -5.03
N LYS A 86 -13.82 6.05 -6.23
CA LYS A 86 -14.39 5.28 -7.32
C LYS A 86 -13.36 4.28 -7.83
N LEU A 87 -13.80 3.15 -8.36
CA LEU A 87 -12.92 2.20 -9.03
C LEU A 87 -12.21 2.85 -10.24
N ALA A 88 -12.97 3.52 -11.09
CA ALA A 88 -12.46 4.27 -12.22
C ALA A 88 -13.10 5.67 -12.30
N TYR A 89 -12.39 6.63 -12.90
CA TYR A 89 -12.87 8.02 -12.95
C TYR A 89 -14.24 8.18 -13.62
N THR A 90 -14.54 7.34 -14.60
CA THR A 90 -15.79 7.39 -15.38
C THR A 90 -16.91 6.54 -14.77
N TRP A 91 -16.67 5.81 -13.67
CA TRP A 91 -17.64 4.90 -13.05
C TRP A 91 -18.17 5.48 -11.73
N TYR A 92 -19.19 6.32 -11.82
CA TYR A 92 -19.67 7.15 -10.70
C TYR A 92 -20.27 6.39 -9.51
N GLY A 93 -20.86 5.21 -9.73
CA GLY A 93 -21.44 4.36 -8.67
C GLY A 93 -20.52 3.27 -8.14
N SER A 94 -19.26 3.25 -8.60
CA SER A 94 -18.28 2.25 -8.21
C SER A 94 -17.48 2.68 -6.99
N TRP A 95 -16.80 1.73 -6.36
CA TRP A 95 -15.83 1.99 -5.29
C TRP A 95 -14.65 1.02 -5.39
N THR A 96 -13.51 1.38 -4.81
CA THR A 96 -12.33 0.50 -4.74
C THR A 96 -11.55 0.69 -3.44
N THR A 97 -10.92 -0.38 -2.98
CA THR A 97 -9.97 -0.38 -1.88
C THR A 97 -8.66 0.26 -2.33
N ILE A 98 -8.35 1.46 -1.81
CA ILE A 98 -7.14 2.21 -2.17
C ILE A 98 -5.98 1.78 -1.29
N TYR A 99 -5.44 0.59 -1.55
CA TYR A 99 -4.28 0.06 -0.82
C TYR A 99 -2.98 0.84 -1.10
N ASN A 100 -2.88 1.57 -2.22
CA ASN A 100 -1.68 2.36 -2.55
C ASN A 100 -1.48 3.59 -1.64
N LEU A 101 -2.50 4.00 -0.86
CA LEU A 101 -2.32 4.98 0.22
C LEU A 101 -1.30 4.49 1.27
N PHE A 102 -1.08 3.18 1.38
CA PHE A 102 -0.02 2.62 2.22
C PHE A 102 1.37 3.17 1.85
N ALA A 103 1.64 3.40 0.57
CA ALA A 103 2.94 3.91 0.12
C ALA A 103 3.18 5.37 0.54
N ASP A 104 2.13 6.21 0.50
CA ASP A 104 2.20 7.58 1.03
C ASP A 104 2.54 7.58 2.53
N ALA A 105 1.89 6.69 3.28
CA ALA A 105 2.16 6.50 4.71
C ALA A 105 3.56 5.96 4.99
N LEU A 106 4.02 5.00 4.20
CA LEU A 106 5.34 4.37 4.35
C LEU A 106 6.48 5.33 4.07
N LEU A 107 6.33 6.18 3.04
CA LEU A 107 7.30 7.19 2.63
C LEU A 107 7.15 8.50 3.42
N CYS A 108 6.18 8.57 4.34
CA CYS A 108 5.94 9.69 5.25
C CYS A 108 5.53 11.00 4.57
N PHE A 109 4.92 10.92 3.38
CA PHE A 109 4.41 12.07 2.64
C PHE A 109 3.13 12.65 3.26
N HIS A 110 2.46 11.87 4.12
CA HIS A 110 1.38 12.33 5.00
C HIS A 110 1.86 13.25 6.11
N LEU A 111 3.16 13.32 6.39
CA LEU A 111 3.69 14.22 7.40
C LEU A 111 3.89 15.61 6.80
N PRO A 112 3.65 16.66 7.60
CA PRO A 112 4.01 18.01 7.23
C PRO A 112 5.48 18.12 6.78
N SER A 113 5.75 18.85 5.69
CA SER A 113 7.09 19.06 5.14
C SER A 113 8.05 19.56 6.24
N GLY A 114 9.13 18.80 6.48
CA GLY A 114 10.07 18.99 7.60
C GLY A 114 10.82 17.73 8.03
N HIS A 115 10.64 16.59 7.33
CA HIS A 115 11.36 15.35 7.59
C HIS A 115 12.43 14.99 6.55
N GLY A 116 12.65 15.85 5.56
CA GLY A 116 13.95 15.99 4.88
C GLY A 116 14.84 16.92 5.71
N ALA A 117 16.09 16.52 5.93
CA ALA A 117 17.04 17.31 6.71
C ALA A 117 17.33 18.66 6.00
N GLY A 118 16.91 19.77 6.62
CA GLY A 118 17.36 21.10 6.27
C GLY A 118 16.30 21.98 5.60
N SER A 119 15.62 22.79 6.40
CA SER A 119 15.31 24.21 6.14
C SER A 119 14.26 24.63 7.16
N GLY A 120 14.70 25.36 8.17
CA GLY A 120 13.81 26.04 9.10
C GLY A 120 13.32 27.29 8.41
N ASP A 121 12.11 27.25 7.86
CA ASP A 121 11.35 28.44 7.51
C ASP A 121 9.90 28.26 7.89
N ALA A 122 9.34 29.37 8.36
CA ALA A 122 8.19 29.49 9.23
C ALA A 122 6.87 29.00 8.63
N GLU A 123 6.05 28.38 9.49
CA GLU A 123 4.61 28.61 9.68
C GLU A 123 3.74 28.89 8.44
N SER A 124 4.03 28.25 7.31
CA SER A 124 3.02 28.03 6.27
C SER A 124 2.10 26.91 6.75
N LYS A 125 0.79 27.05 6.57
CA LYS A 125 -0.20 25.97 6.81
C LYS A 125 0.29 24.71 6.10
N GLN A 126 0.93 23.80 6.85
CA GLN A 126 1.59 22.66 6.23
C GLN A 126 0.54 21.75 5.62
N LYS A 127 0.50 21.73 4.28
CA LYS A 127 -0.38 20.89 3.49
C LYS A 127 0.22 19.49 3.40
N HIS A 128 -0.48 18.48 3.90
CA HIS A 128 -0.10 17.07 3.66
C HIS A 128 -0.24 16.76 2.16
N PHE A 129 0.64 15.91 1.63
CA PHE A 129 0.60 15.57 0.20
C PHE A 129 -0.76 14.97 -0.20
N ILE A 130 -1.19 13.94 0.54
CA ILE A 130 -2.56 13.43 0.48
C ILE A 130 -3.35 13.97 1.68
N PRO A 131 -4.50 14.63 1.48
CA PRO A 131 -5.31 15.15 2.57
C PRO A 131 -5.79 14.07 3.55
N ASP A 132 -5.73 14.36 4.86
CA ASP A 132 -6.13 13.46 5.94
C ASP A 132 -7.57 12.94 5.82
N ASP A 133 -8.47 13.75 5.25
CA ASP A 133 -9.87 13.37 5.12
C ASP A 133 -10.06 12.21 4.14
N ILE A 134 -9.14 12.02 3.18
CA ILE A 134 -9.15 10.86 2.28
C ILE A 134 -8.93 9.59 3.09
N TYR A 135 -7.91 9.55 3.96
CA TYR A 135 -7.67 8.43 4.87
C TYR A 135 -8.87 8.14 5.77
N LYS A 136 -9.47 9.18 6.37
CA LYS A 136 -10.63 9.02 7.27
C LYS A 136 -11.84 8.49 6.52
N ASN A 137 -12.12 9.02 5.33
CA ASN A 137 -13.29 8.67 4.54
C ASN A 137 -13.16 7.24 4.01
N GLN A 138 -11.99 6.86 3.46
CA GLN A 138 -11.72 5.46 3.09
C GLN A 138 -11.84 4.52 4.29
N SER A 139 -11.30 4.89 5.45
CA SER A 139 -11.43 4.07 6.67
C SER A 139 -12.88 3.85 7.07
N LYS A 140 -13.75 4.86 6.97
CA LYS A 140 -15.18 4.71 7.24
C LYS A 140 -15.86 3.85 6.17
N TRP A 141 -15.53 4.07 4.91
CA TRP A 141 -16.08 3.33 3.78
C TRP A 141 -15.78 1.83 3.89
N TYR A 142 -14.54 1.46 4.21
CA TYR A 142 -14.16 0.05 4.33
C TYR A 142 -15.00 -0.70 5.36
N LEU A 143 -15.39 -0.06 6.47
CA LEU A 143 -16.32 -0.67 7.43
C LEU A 143 -17.72 -0.89 6.85
N SER A 144 -18.21 0.00 5.97
CA SER A 144 -19.54 -0.10 5.37
C SER A 144 -19.66 -1.18 4.29
N VAL A 145 -18.55 -1.53 3.65
CA VAL A 145 -18.51 -2.55 2.58
C VAL A 145 -17.79 -3.82 2.99
N LEU A 146 -17.39 -3.94 4.26
CA LEU A 146 -16.75 -5.13 4.81
C LEU A 146 -17.71 -6.32 4.76
N GLN A 147 -17.23 -7.43 4.22
CA GLN A 147 -17.96 -8.69 4.10
C GLN A 147 -17.56 -9.66 5.22
N ARG A 148 -18.19 -10.84 5.26
CA ARG A 148 -17.99 -11.85 6.32
C ARG A 148 -16.53 -12.24 6.51
N TYR A 149 -15.78 -12.39 5.41
CA TYR A 149 -14.42 -12.92 5.40
C TYR A 149 -13.34 -11.92 4.98
N GLY A 150 -13.70 -10.74 4.47
CA GLY A 150 -12.73 -9.71 4.16
C GLY A 150 -13.35 -8.46 3.53
N LEU A 151 -12.50 -7.53 3.13
CA LEU A 151 -12.85 -6.33 2.37
C LEU A 151 -12.61 -6.59 0.88
N PRO A 152 -13.64 -6.61 0.01
CA PRO A 152 -13.44 -6.81 -1.41
C PRO A 152 -12.52 -5.77 -2.05
N LEU A 153 -11.87 -6.14 -3.16
CA LEU A 153 -10.97 -5.23 -3.88
C LEU A 153 -11.69 -3.98 -4.38
N ASP A 154 -12.88 -4.18 -4.94
CA ASP A 154 -13.71 -3.14 -5.51
C ASP A 154 -15.14 -3.64 -5.74
N SER A 155 -15.99 -2.78 -6.31
CA SER A 155 -17.40 -3.07 -6.56
C SER A 155 -17.70 -4.10 -7.65
N ARG A 156 -16.72 -4.65 -8.38
CA ARG A 156 -16.96 -5.61 -9.46
C ARG A 156 -17.26 -7.02 -8.95
N HIS A 157 -16.57 -7.42 -7.87
CA HIS A 157 -16.58 -8.79 -7.39
C HIS A 157 -16.47 -8.84 -5.86
N LEU A 158 -16.91 -9.96 -5.28
CA LEU A 158 -16.81 -10.20 -3.84
C LEU A 158 -15.56 -10.99 -3.45
N TYR A 159 -14.53 -11.03 -4.29
CA TYR A 159 -13.22 -11.53 -3.88
C TYR A 159 -12.33 -10.39 -3.40
N THR A 160 -11.35 -10.76 -2.59
CA THR A 160 -10.38 -9.85 -2.00
C THR A 160 -8.96 -10.34 -2.23
N LYS A 161 -7.99 -9.46 -2.04
CA LYS A 161 -6.64 -9.88 -1.73
C LYS A 161 -6.18 -9.54 -0.31
N SER A 162 -5.77 -10.54 0.46
CA SER A 162 -5.42 -10.34 1.88
C SER A 162 -4.24 -9.38 2.06
N ASP A 163 -3.19 -9.45 1.23
CA ASP A 163 -2.07 -8.52 1.27
C ASP A 163 -2.51 -7.06 1.08
N TRP A 164 -3.39 -6.82 0.11
CA TRP A 164 -3.99 -5.50 -0.14
C TRP A 164 -4.89 -5.04 1.00
N GLU A 165 -5.67 -5.94 1.61
CA GLU A 165 -6.46 -5.63 2.81
C GLU A 165 -5.58 -5.21 3.98
N PHE A 166 -4.44 -5.87 4.19
CA PHE A 166 -3.53 -5.48 5.26
C PHE A 166 -2.83 -4.15 4.97
N PHE A 167 -2.52 -3.84 3.71
CA PHE A 167 -2.01 -2.51 3.32
C PHE A 167 -3.05 -1.42 3.59
N ALA A 168 -4.29 -1.61 3.13
CA ALA A 168 -5.40 -0.70 3.38
C ALA A 168 -5.72 -0.59 4.87
N GLY A 169 -5.75 -1.70 5.60
CA GLY A 169 -6.03 -1.76 7.03
C GLY A 169 -4.97 -1.06 7.87
N ALA A 170 -3.69 -1.15 7.49
CA ALA A 170 -2.59 -0.54 8.22
C ALA A 170 -2.69 0.99 8.31
N ILE A 171 -3.36 1.63 7.34
CA ILE A 171 -3.57 3.07 7.29
C ILE A 171 -4.95 3.55 7.77
N THR A 172 -5.76 2.64 8.32
CA THR A 172 -7.12 2.96 8.80
C THR A 172 -7.15 3.25 10.30
N SER A 173 -8.28 3.72 10.80
CA SER A 173 -8.53 3.84 12.25
C SER A 173 -8.43 2.47 12.94
N THR A 174 -8.08 2.47 14.23
CA THR A 174 -7.97 1.23 15.04
C THR A 174 -9.23 0.37 14.97
N LYS A 175 -10.42 0.99 14.98
CA LYS A 175 -11.70 0.30 14.84
C LYS A 175 -11.81 -0.46 13.51
N THR A 176 -11.49 0.21 12.40
CA THR A 176 -11.57 -0.37 11.05
C THR A 176 -10.53 -1.48 10.88
N ARG A 177 -9.30 -1.20 11.30
CA ARG A 177 -8.19 -2.17 11.24
C ARG A 177 -8.51 -3.44 12.02
N LYS A 178 -9.07 -3.31 13.22
CA LYS A 178 -9.49 -4.44 14.03
C LYS A 178 -10.56 -5.28 13.31
N ALA A 179 -11.59 -4.63 12.77
CA ALA A 179 -12.66 -5.31 12.04
C ALA A 179 -12.12 -6.07 10.79
N LEU A 180 -11.21 -5.47 10.03
CA LEU A 180 -10.55 -6.13 8.89
C LEU A 180 -9.79 -7.39 9.33
N VAL A 181 -8.93 -7.26 10.34
CA VAL A 181 -8.15 -8.39 10.85
C VAL A 181 -9.03 -9.48 11.44
N GLU A 182 -10.11 -9.13 12.14
CA GLU A 182 -11.09 -10.08 12.67
C GLU A 182 -11.85 -10.82 11.56
N SER A 183 -12.17 -10.14 10.46
CA SER A 183 -12.82 -10.74 9.29
C SER A 183 -11.92 -11.76 8.59
N ILE A 184 -10.65 -11.42 8.36
CA ILE A 184 -9.65 -12.36 7.81
C ILE A 184 -9.39 -13.51 8.79
N ALA A 185 -9.32 -13.24 10.10
CA ALA A 185 -9.14 -14.30 11.09
C ALA A 185 -10.35 -15.26 11.14
N ARG A 186 -11.56 -14.75 10.89
CA ARG A 186 -12.76 -15.57 10.73
C ARG A 186 -12.65 -16.45 9.49
N TRP A 187 -12.25 -15.89 8.35
CA TRP A 187 -12.02 -16.64 7.12
C TRP A 187 -11.08 -17.84 7.34
N VAL A 188 -9.91 -17.63 7.94
CA VAL A 188 -8.94 -18.69 8.25
C VAL A 188 -9.53 -19.79 9.15
N ASN A 189 -10.51 -19.44 9.98
CA ASN A 189 -11.13 -20.37 10.92
C ASN A 189 -12.28 -21.17 10.31
N GLU A 190 -13.02 -20.56 9.37
CA GLU A 190 -14.29 -21.09 8.84
C GLU A 190 -14.19 -21.56 7.38
N THR A 191 -13.16 -21.17 6.63
CA THR A 191 -13.01 -21.54 5.22
C THR A 191 -12.99 -23.05 5.02
N ILE A 192 -13.66 -23.51 3.97
CA ILE A 192 -13.72 -24.92 3.57
C ILE A 192 -12.44 -25.39 2.87
N THR A 193 -11.54 -24.47 2.51
CA THR A 193 -10.37 -24.79 1.71
C THR A 193 -9.27 -25.44 2.54
N ASP A 194 -8.68 -26.50 2.01
CA ASP A 194 -7.55 -27.23 2.61
C ASP A 194 -6.18 -26.79 2.03
N ARG A 195 -6.19 -25.75 1.20
CA ARG A 195 -5.03 -25.24 0.47
C ARG A 195 -4.16 -24.29 1.33
N PRO A 196 -2.90 -24.01 0.90
CA PRO A 196 -2.06 -23.02 1.57
C PRO A 196 -2.75 -21.65 1.68
N PHE A 197 -2.42 -20.87 2.71
CA PHE A 197 -2.95 -19.52 2.90
C PHE A 197 -2.79 -18.71 1.61
N THR A 198 -3.92 -18.37 0.99
CA THR A 198 -3.96 -17.63 -0.26
C THR A 198 -4.01 -16.14 -0.02
N ASP A 199 -3.48 -15.41 -0.97
CA ASP A 199 -3.66 -13.99 -1.05
C ASP A 199 -4.89 -13.59 -1.88
N LEU A 200 -5.65 -14.50 -2.52
CA LEU A 200 -6.90 -14.21 -3.24
C LEU A 200 -8.00 -15.24 -2.93
N TYR A 201 -9.11 -14.77 -2.35
CA TYR A 201 -10.23 -15.61 -1.91
C TYR A 201 -11.56 -14.84 -1.94
N ASP A 202 -12.66 -15.57 -1.90
CA ASP A 202 -14.00 -14.98 -1.83
C ASP A 202 -14.31 -14.50 -0.40
N THR A 203 -14.84 -13.28 -0.29
CA THR A 203 -15.15 -12.65 1.00
C THR A 203 -16.51 -13.05 1.59
N GLU A 204 -17.28 -13.84 0.85
CA GLU A 204 -18.63 -14.28 1.18
C GLU A 204 -18.79 -15.79 0.93
N GLY A 205 -19.98 -16.33 1.25
CA GLY A 205 -20.28 -17.74 1.06
C GLY A 205 -19.45 -18.66 1.96
N GLU A 206 -18.73 -19.60 1.36
CA GLU A 206 -17.83 -20.54 2.06
C GLU A 206 -16.38 -20.04 2.14
N GLY A 207 -16.09 -18.87 1.55
CA GLY A 207 -14.75 -18.29 1.53
C GLY A 207 -13.74 -19.21 0.84
N ASP A 208 -14.13 -19.86 -0.25
CA ASP A 208 -13.20 -20.66 -1.05
C ASP A 208 -12.28 -19.74 -1.88
N PHE A 209 -11.34 -20.36 -2.57
CA PHE A 209 -10.49 -19.68 -3.52
C PHE A 209 -11.33 -19.12 -4.66
N SER A 210 -11.01 -17.88 -5.04
CA SER A 210 -11.54 -17.27 -6.26
C SER A 210 -11.26 -18.19 -7.47
N PRO A 211 -12.02 -18.08 -8.59
CA PRO A 211 -11.76 -18.87 -9.80
C PRO A 211 -10.30 -18.82 -10.25
N VAL A 212 -9.64 -17.68 -10.02
CA VAL A 212 -8.19 -17.53 -10.15
C VAL A 212 -7.51 -18.02 -8.87
N ARG A 213 -6.82 -19.16 -8.96
CA ARG A 213 -6.23 -19.84 -7.81
C ARG A 213 -4.82 -19.34 -7.51
N PHE A 214 -4.67 -18.36 -6.62
CA PHE A 214 -3.36 -17.96 -6.12
C PHE A 214 -2.96 -18.77 -4.89
N MET A 215 -1.77 -19.33 -4.88
CA MET A 215 -1.29 -20.22 -3.81
C MET A 215 0.18 -19.92 -3.50
N ALA A 216 0.53 -19.94 -2.21
CA ALA A 216 1.91 -19.86 -1.73
C ALA A 216 2.74 -18.69 -2.34
N ARG A 217 2.10 -17.54 -2.57
CA ARG A 217 2.76 -16.39 -3.18
C ARG A 217 3.45 -15.54 -2.11
N PRO A 218 4.66 -14.99 -2.37
CA PRO A 218 5.39 -14.16 -1.40
C PRO A 218 4.67 -12.87 -1.03
N VAL A 219 3.68 -12.43 -1.82
CA VAL A 219 2.89 -11.22 -1.56
C VAL A 219 2.16 -11.26 -0.21
N VAL A 220 1.91 -12.46 0.36
CA VAL A 220 1.37 -12.61 1.73
C VAL A 220 2.24 -11.96 2.81
N GLY A 221 3.51 -11.65 2.52
CA GLY A 221 4.34 -10.78 3.36
C GLY A 221 3.71 -9.41 3.63
N GLY A 222 2.76 -8.96 2.81
CA GLY A 222 1.98 -7.75 3.02
C GLY A 222 1.20 -7.72 4.35
N HIS A 223 0.92 -8.88 4.97
CA HIS A 223 0.27 -8.94 6.28
C HIS A 223 1.05 -8.25 7.40
N PHE A 224 2.37 -8.05 7.21
CA PHE A 224 3.24 -7.35 8.15
C PHE A 224 3.21 -5.82 8.00
N ALA A 225 2.43 -5.27 7.05
CA ALA A 225 2.31 -3.81 6.84
C ALA A 225 2.03 -2.99 8.11
N PRO A 226 1.12 -3.40 9.02
CA PRO A 226 0.90 -2.66 10.27
C PRO A 226 2.15 -2.58 11.16
N LEU A 227 3.00 -3.63 11.13
CA LEU A 227 4.25 -3.66 11.90
C LEU A 227 5.29 -2.73 11.28
N VAL A 228 5.41 -2.73 9.95
CA VAL A 228 6.31 -1.83 9.22
C VAL A 228 5.95 -0.37 9.51
N LEU A 229 4.67 0.01 9.40
CA LEU A 229 4.24 1.39 9.64
C LEU A 229 4.43 1.87 11.07
N LYS A 230 4.41 0.96 12.06
CA LYS A 230 4.72 1.32 13.45
C LYS A 230 6.15 1.84 13.62
N HIS A 231 7.08 1.38 12.77
CA HIS A 231 8.48 1.79 12.81
C HIS A 231 8.83 2.84 11.75
N ALA A 232 8.04 2.95 10.68
CA ALA A 232 8.16 4.03 9.71
C ALA A 232 7.91 5.40 10.37
N CYS A 233 8.45 6.47 9.78
CA CYS A 233 8.14 7.85 10.17
C CYS A 233 8.39 8.18 11.65
N ARG A 234 9.36 7.52 12.30
CA ARG A 234 9.63 7.61 13.75
C ARG A 234 8.41 7.24 14.61
N GLY A 235 7.58 6.33 14.11
CA GLY A 235 6.33 5.90 14.75
C GLY A 235 5.23 6.95 14.74
N LYS A 236 5.33 7.99 13.91
CA LYS A 236 4.29 9.01 13.76
C LYS A 236 3.24 8.56 12.74
N PRO A 237 2.04 8.16 13.18
CA PRO A 237 0.98 7.82 12.25
C PRO A 237 0.41 9.07 11.56
N PRO A 238 -0.23 8.96 10.39
CA PRO A 238 -1.20 9.92 9.88
C PRO A 238 -2.14 10.39 11.01
N ARG A 239 -2.43 11.70 11.07
CA ARG A 239 -3.34 12.26 12.09
C ARG A 239 -4.73 11.65 12.02
N ALA A 240 -5.13 11.14 10.85
CA ALA A 240 -6.33 10.33 10.70
C ALA A 240 -6.39 9.10 11.63
N TRP A 241 -5.26 8.58 12.11
CA TRP A 241 -5.20 7.43 13.02
C TRP A 241 -5.38 7.79 14.50
N THR A 242 -5.22 9.06 14.90
CA THR A 242 -5.29 9.46 16.32
C THR A 242 -6.71 9.59 16.87
N PHE A 243 -7.74 9.24 16.09
CA PHE A 243 -9.11 9.05 16.56
C PHE A 243 -9.27 7.71 17.31
N SER A 244 -8.60 7.57 18.45
CA SER A 244 -8.95 6.71 19.59
C SER A 244 -7.71 6.58 20.49
N THR A 245 -7.69 7.33 21.60
CA THR A 245 -6.75 7.13 22.70
C THR A 245 -7.00 5.78 23.38
N GLN A 246 -6.33 4.73 22.92
CA GLN A 246 -6.11 3.52 23.73
C GLN A 246 -4.65 3.11 23.64
N LYS A 247 -4.00 2.99 24.80
CA LYS A 247 -2.61 2.54 24.96
C LYS A 247 -2.43 1.21 24.20
N THR A 248 -1.55 1.23 23.22
CA THR A 248 -1.29 0.12 22.29
C THR A 248 -0.38 -0.95 22.90
N THR A 249 -0.77 -1.58 24.00
CA THR A 249 0.01 -2.65 24.66
C THR A 249 -0.57 -4.05 24.51
N SER A 250 -1.81 -4.22 24.00
CA SER A 250 -2.48 -5.53 23.94
C SER A 250 -2.43 -6.25 22.57
N TRP A 251 -1.85 -5.65 21.54
CA TRP A 251 -2.08 -6.05 20.13
C TRP A 251 -1.26 -7.25 19.61
N LEU A 252 -0.47 -7.91 20.47
CA LEU A 252 0.41 -9.03 20.09
C LEU A 252 -0.15 -10.42 20.44
N THR A 253 -1.37 -10.52 20.95
CA THR A 253 -2.05 -11.82 21.02
C THR A 253 -2.72 -12.12 19.68
N TRP A 254 -1.89 -12.40 18.67
CA TRP A 254 -2.31 -13.24 17.56
C TRP A 254 -2.98 -14.49 18.15
N PRO A 255 -4.19 -14.89 17.72
CA PRO A 255 -4.78 -16.13 18.19
C PRO A 255 -3.75 -17.26 18.08
N GLN A 256 -3.63 -18.15 19.07
CA GLN A 256 -2.57 -19.18 19.10
C GLN A 256 -2.48 -20.02 17.82
N ARG A 257 -3.55 -20.06 17.01
CA ARG A 257 -3.60 -20.68 15.68
C ARG A 257 -2.81 -19.88 14.62
N TRP A 258 -2.87 -18.55 14.63
CA TRP A 258 -2.07 -17.66 13.76
C TRP A 258 -0.56 -17.81 14.00
N GLN A 259 -0.13 -17.95 15.26
CA GLN A 259 1.27 -18.22 15.59
C GLN A 259 1.75 -19.61 15.09
N ARG A 260 0.83 -20.58 14.91
CA ARG A 260 1.12 -21.90 14.35
C ARG A 260 1.13 -21.88 12.82
N ILE A 261 0.22 -21.13 12.19
CA ILE A 261 0.17 -20.93 10.73
C ILE A 261 1.42 -20.16 10.29
N SER A 262 1.77 -19.06 10.97
CA SER A 262 2.96 -18.28 10.66
C SER A 262 4.23 -19.12 10.74
N ARG A 263 4.39 -19.98 11.74
CA ARG A 263 5.55 -20.89 11.88
C ARG A 263 5.65 -21.97 10.78
N ARG A 264 4.52 -22.47 10.26
CA ARG A 264 4.51 -23.45 9.16
C ARG A 264 4.73 -22.79 7.80
N VAL A 265 4.15 -21.62 7.58
CA VAL A 265 4.34 -20.80 6.37
C VAL A 265 5.79 -20.26 6.30
N PHE A 266 6.36 -19.78 7.40
CA PHE A 266 7.75 -19.29 7.46
C PHE A 266 8.78 -20.36 7.08
N ARG A 267 8.57 -21.60 7.53
CA ARG A 267 9.52 -22.70 7.32
C ARG A 267 9.51 -23.22 5.87
N PHE A 268 8.44 -22.97 5.12
CA PHE A 268 8.33 -23.34 3.70
C PHE A 268 8.80 -22.21 2.76
N GLN A 269 8.62 -20.94 3.16
CA GLN A 269 8.97 -19.77 2.34
C GLN A 269 10.49 -19.47 2.31
N LEU A 270 11.19 -19.65 3.45
CA LEU A 270 12.64 -19.41 3.56
C LEU A 270 13.50 -20.29 2.64
N THR A 271 12.98 -21.46 2.24
CA THR A 271 13.66 -22.39 1.31
C THR A 271 13.58 -21.95 -0.16
N MET A 272 12.55 -21.19 -0.56
CA MET A 272 12.44 -20.65 -1.93
C MET A 272 13.20 -19.32 -2.12
N GLU A 273 13.38 -18.53 -1.05
CA GLU A 273 14.03 -17.21 -1.10
C GLU A 273 15.55 -17.22 -1.34
N TRP A 274 16.22 -18.38 -1.25
CA TRP A 274 17.64 -18.49 -1.60
C TRP A 274 17.89 -18.53 -3.12
N SER A 275 16.88 -18.83 -3.94
CA SER A 275 17.08 -18.98 -5.39
C SER A 275 16.90 -17.67 -6.19
N CYS A 276 16.21 -16.67 -5.64
CA CYS A 276 15.79 -15.47 -6.39
C CYS A 276 16.66 -14.21 -6.17
N LYS A 277 17.71 -14.28 -5.32
CA LYS A 277 18.50 -13.13 -4.85
C LYS A 277 19.55 -12.57 -5.83
N THR A 278 19.78 -13.15 -7.01
CA THR A 278 21.03 -12.90 -7.75
C THR A 278 21.01 -11.95 -8.94
N ASN A 279 19.88 -11.38 -9.41
CA ASN A 279 19.92 -10.71 -10.74
C ASN A 279 19.21 -9.35 -10.95
N CYS A 280 18.90 -8.56 -9.92
CA CYS A 280 18.29 -7.23 -10.12
C CYS A 280 19.15 -6.08 -9.56
N ARG A 281 19.85 -5.33 -10.44
CA ARG A 281 20.62 -4.11 -10.09
C ARG A 281 19.77 -3.03 -9.38
N ALA A 282 18.46 -2.98 -9.63
CA ALA A 282 17.54 -2.07 -8.94
C ALA A 282 17.38 -2.43 -7.44
N THR A 283 17.39 -3.73 -7.12
CA THR A 283 17.38 -4.23 -5.74
C THR A 283 18.66 -3.86 -5.01
N GLN A 284 19.82 -3.93 -5.68
CA GLN A 284 21.10 -3.53 -5.09
C GLN A 284 21.14 -2.03 -4.73
N VAL A 285 20.64 -1.14 -5.60
CA VAL A 285 20.61 0.30 -5.32
C VAL A 285 19.56 0.66 -4.26
N ALA A 286 18.38 0.02 -4.26
CA ALA A 286 17.38 0.20 -3.21
C ALA A 286 17.88 -0.27 -1.84
N VAL A 287 18.60 -1.41 -1.81
CA VAL A 287 19.30 -1.92 -0.62
C VAL A 287 20.39 -0.93 -0.18
N GLU A 288 21.15 -0.37 -1.11
CA GLU A 288 22.25 0.55 -0.78
C GLU A 288 21.74 1.92 -0.31
N LEU A 289 20.62 2.42 -0.84
CA LEU A 289 19.93 3.63 -0.35
C LEU A 289 19.29 3.40 1.02
N ALA A 290 18.69 2.22 1.25
CA ALA A 290 18.12 1.84 2.54
C ALA A 290 19.22 1.63 3.61
N ASN A 291 20.42 1.19 3.20
CA ASN A 291 21.59 1.04 4.07
C ASN A 291 22.33 2.36 4.36
N ARG A 292 22.20 3.40 3.53
CA ARG A 292 22.98 4.66 3.68
C ARG A 292 22.37 5.75 4.56
N ARG A 293 21.09 5.72 5.00
CA ARG A 293 20.55 6.66 6.01
C ARG A 293 19.39 6.11 6.88
N VAL A 294 19.52 6.32 8.20
CA VAL A 294 18.58 6.54 9.34
C VAL A 294 17.17 5.89 9.38
N TRP A 295 16.47 5.68 8.26
CA TRP A 295 15.09 5.14 8.25
C TRP A 295 15.00 3.67 8.69
N MET A 296 16.10 2.92 8.60
CA MET A 296 16.18 1.50 8.99
C MET A 296 17.11 1.22 10.18
N HIS A 297 17.73 2.25 10.76
CA HIS A 297 18.58 2.07 11.94
C HIS A 297 17.72 1.68 13.15
N GLY A 298 17.93 0.48 13.69
CA GLY A 298 17.19 -0.09 14.81
C GLY A 298 16.10 -1.12 14.44
N LEU A 299 15.92 -1.41 13.14
CA LEU A 299 15.07 -2.51 12.69
C LEU A 299 15.82 -3.85 12.72
N HIS A 300 15.15 -4.92 13.12
CA HIS A 300 15.68 -6.28 13.01
C HIS A 300 15.99 -6.60 11.52
N PRO A 301 17.08 -7.32 11.18
CA PRO A 301 17.48 -7.61 9.79
C PRO A 301 16.35 -8.20 8.91
N ASP A 302 15.46 -8.97 9.51
CA ASP A 302 14.29 -9.54 8.82
C ASP A 302 13.25 -8.46 8.43
N ILE A 303 13.08 -7.43 9.26
CA ILE A 303 12.16 -6.31 8.98
C ILE A 303 12.75 -5.41 7.89
N GLN A 304 14.08 -5.22 7.89
CA GLN A 304 14.77 -4.50 6.82
C GLN A 304 14.58 -5.20 5.47
N SER A 305 14.66 -6.55 5.47
CA SER A 305 14.40 -7.36 4.28
C SER A 305 12.95 -7.24 3.77
N ILE A 306 11.96 -7.17 4.67
CA ILE A 306 10.55 -6.94 4.33
C ILE A 306 10.31 -5.54 3.76
N CYS A 307 10.88 -4.50 4.36
CA CYS A 307 10.79 -3.12 3.85
C CYS A 307 11.40 -3.02 2.45
N ILE A 308 12.56 -3.65 2.23
CA ILE A 308 13.20 -3.72 0.92
C ILE A 308 12.33 -4.49 -0.06
N LEU A 309 11.71 -5.61 0.31
CA LEU A 309 10.77 -6.39 -0.53
C LEU A 309 9.50 -5.61 -0.89
N ILE A 310 8.95 -4.79 0.01
CA ILE A 310 7.78 -3.94 -0.26
C ILE A 310 8.15 -2.78 -1.20
N ILE A 311 9.29 -2.12 -0.96
CA ILE A 311 9.78 -1.01 -1.78
C ILE A 311 10.20 -1.52 -3.16
N THR A 312 10.94 -2.62 -3.22
CA THR A 312 11.32 -3.25 -4.49
C THR A 312 10.16 -3.97 -5.15
N GLY A 313 9.16 -4.46 -4.41
CA GLY A 313 7.90 -4.97 -4.95
C GLY A 313 7.12 -3.86 -5.66
N ALA A 314 6.92 -2.71 -5.02
CA ALA A 314 6.28 -1.55 -5.64
C ALA A 314 7.03 -1.02 -6.88
N ILE A 315 8.37 -1.19 -6.93
CA ILE A 315 9.23 -0.77 -8.05
C ILE A 315 9.35 -1.87 -9.14
N CYS A 316 9.33 -3.17 -8.78
CA CYS A 316 9.47 -4.31 -9.70
C CYS A 316 8.14 -4.80 -10.26
N GLU A 317 7.01 -4.51 -9.61
CA GLU A 317 5.69 -4.88 -10.11
C GLU A 317 5.38 -4.17 -11.44
N SER A 318 5.92 -2.96 -11.64
CA SER A 318 5.96 -2.27 -12.94
C SER A 318 6.99 -2.81 -13.95
N ARG A 319 7.83 -3.78 -13.57
CA ARG A 319 8.83 -4.42 -14.46
C ARG A 319 8.38 -5.79 -14.97
N TRP A 320 7.41 -6.44 -14.32
CA TRP A 320 6.74 -7.62 -14.87
C TRP A 320 5.71 -7.27 -15.96
N GLU A 321 5.37 -5.99 -16.12
CA GLU A 321 4.45 -5.45 -17.13
C GLU A 321 5.10 -5.17 -18.50
N LEU A 322 6.31 -5.69 -18.76
CA LEU A 322 7.10 -5.43 -19.99
C LEU A 322 7.66 -6.70 -20.65
N GLY A 323 6.90 -7.80 -20.61
CA GLY A 323 7.11 -8.93 -21.53
C GLY A 323 6.40 -8.69 -22.84
#